data_AF-A3J3D0-F1
#
_entry.id   AF-A3J3D0-F1
#
_cell.length_a   1.000
_cell.length_b   1.000
_cell.length_c   1.000
_cell.angle_alpha   90.00
_cell.angle_beta   90.00
_cell.angle_gamma   90.00
#
_symmetry.space_group_name_H-M   'P 1'
#
loop_
_entity.id
_entity.type
_entity.pdbx_description
1 polymer ?
#
loop_
_entity_poly.entity_id
_entity_poly.type
_entity_poly.pdbx_seq_one_letter_code
_entity_poly.pdbx_strand_id
1 'polypeptide(L)'
;MKVDFKLYSDSTYIVKSIYEFDSIKNETLKGNYKLLNDTLVCFGDFKFKGYLKNNFIESNDEYEKYEILNSKINSYSKIDFNKFPTYTTFTFSKSKGYNHFESTAIPYELTENDLIKIDSILPICMNKTSYFKGVKKTDNYSKQCVATKNRNDEIEVWINCACSGIAKESFKYFIGAVYDGGHCFFRLKINLTTKECFDVVVNGY
;
A
#
# COMPACT_ATOMS: atom_id res chain seq x y z
N MET A 1 11.83 -5.31 -6.67
CA MET A 1 12.52 -5.39 -5.36
C MET A 1 11.61 -6.07 -4.36
N LYS A 2 12.12 -7.10 -3.68
CA LYS A 2 11.46 -7.78 -2.57
C LYS A 2 12.21 -7.48 -1.27
N VAL A 3 11.49 -7.31 -0.17
CA VAL A 3 12.09 -7.10 1.15
C VAL A 3 11.68 -8.24 2.08
N ASP A 4 12.67 -8.98 2.59
CA ASP A 4 12.45 -9.99 3.61
C ASP A 4 12.80 -9.40 4.98
N PHE A 5 11.79 -9.01 5.75
CA PHE A 5 11.96 -8.54 7.13
C PHE A 5 11.65 -9.68 8.11
N LYS A 6 12.66 -10.10 8.89
CA LYS A 6 12.53 -11.09 9.96
C LYS A 6 12.83 -10.50 11.33
N LEU A 7 11.96 -10.77 12.30
CA LEU A 7 12.10 -10.39 13.70
C LEU A 7 12.35 -11.63 14.55
N TYR A 8 13.35 -11.57 15.40
CA TYR A 8 13.74 -12.69 16.27
C TYR A 8 13.32 -12.42 17.72
N SER A 9 13.12 -13.49 18.49
CA SER A 9 12.66 -13.41 19.89
C SER A 9 13.68 -12.82 20.85
N ASP A 10 14.95 -12.74 20.46
CA ASP A 10 16.03 -12.12 21.21
C ASP A 10 16.14 -10.60 20.95
N SER A 11 15.10 -9.99 20.37
CA SER A 11 15.04 -8.57 20.00
C SER A 11 16.01 -8.16 18.89
N THR A 12 16.50 -9.11 18.08
CA THR A 12 17.29 -8.82 16.87
C THR A 12 16.43 -8.87 15.61
N TYR A 13 16.89 -8.23 14.54
CA TYR A 13 16.26 -8.31 13.23
C TYR A 13 17.26 -8.56 12.10
N ILE A 14 16.74 -9.08 10.99
CA ILE A 14 17.42 -9.12 9.69
C ILE A 14 16.46 -8.56 8.63
N VAL A 15 16.93 -7.61 7.84
CA VAL A 15 16.25 -7.12 6.63
C VAL A 15 17.10 -7.51 5.42
N LYS A 16 16.49 -8.15 4.43
CA LYS A 16 17.17 -8.43 3.14
C LYS A 16 16.44 -7.73 2.01
N SER A 17 17.16 -6.91 1.27
CA SER A 17 16.68 -6.28 0.03
C SER A 17 17.14 -7.13 -1.15
N ILE A 18 16.18 -7.67 -1.89
CA ILE A 18 16.42 -8.53 -3.05
C ILE A 18 15.97 -7.78 -4.30
N TYR A 19 16.92 -7.51 -5.20
CA TYR A 19 16.66 -6.77 -6.42
C TYR A 19 16.43 -7.72 -7.59
N GLU A 20 15.59 -7.31 -8.53
CA GLU A 20 15.29 -8.10 -9.74
C GLU A 20 16.39 -7.98 -10.80
N PHE A 21 17.21 -6.93 -10.71
CA PHE A 21 18.29 -6.68 -11.65
C PHE A 21 19.62 -7.16 -11.07
N ASP A 22 20.29 -8.08 -11.76
CA ASP A 22 21.59 -8.64 -11.34
C ASP A 22 22.69 -7.58 -11.18
N SER A 23 22.52 -6.41 -11.81
CA SER A 23 23.42 -5.27 -11.67
C SER A 23 23.37 -4.61 -10.29
N ILE A 24 22.31 -4.86 -9.51
CA ILE A 24 22.13 -4.32 -8.16
C ILE A 24 22.37 -5.43 -7.14
N LYS A 25 23.37 -5.24 -6.28
CA LYS A 25 23.69 -6.22 -5.24
C LYS A 25 22.59 -6.29 -4.19
N ASN A 26 22.20 -7.51 -3.85
CA ASN A 26 21.35 -7.76 -2.70
C ASN A 26 22.02 -7.26 -1.42
N GLU A 27 21.22 -6.70 -0.53
CA GLU A 27 21.69 -6.13 0.73
C GLU A 27 21.14 -6.94 1.91
N THR A 28 21.93 -7.07 2.97
CA THR A 28 21.48 -7.65 4.24
C THR A 28 21.86 -6.71 5.37
N LEU A 29 20.83 -6.15 6.01
CA LEU A 29 20.95 -5.24 7.13
C LEU A 29 20.57 -5.97 8.41
N LYS A 30 21.27 -5.67 9.50
CA LYS A 30 21.02 -6.29 10.80
C LYS A 30 20.93 -5.24 11.90
N GLY A 31 20.35 -5.63 13.02
CA GLY A 31 20.30 -4.77 14.17
C GLY A 31 19.41 -5.31 15.28
N ASN A 32 19.01 -4.40 16.15
CA ASN A 32 18.16 -4.68 17.30
C ASN A 32 16.86 -3.88 17.16
N TYR A 33 15.78 -4.36 17.77
CA TYR A 33 14.53 -3.62 17.82
C TYR A 33 14.01 -3.51 19.25
N LYS A 34 13.13 -2.53 19.46
CA LYS A 34 12.27 -2.45 20.63
C LYS A 34 10.83 -2.43 20.16
N LEU A 35 9.98 -3.19 20.84
CA LEU A 35 8.55 -3.19 20.65
C LEU A 35 7.88 -2.59 21.90
N LEU A 36 7.12 -1.51 21.71
CA LEU A 36 6.31 -0.89 22.76
C LEU A 36 4.87 -0.78 22.24
N ASN A 37 3.97 -1.58 22.80
CA ASN A 37 2.63 -1.80 22.25
C ASN A 37 2.75 -2.22 20.77
N ASP A 38 2.10 -1.50 19.86
CA ASP A 38 2.16 -1.76 18.42
C ASP A 38 3.30 -0.99 17.73
N THR A 39 4.13 -0.25 18.48
CA THR A 39 5.23 0.54 17.90
C THR A 39 6.51 -0.27 17.90
N LEU A 40 7.06 -0.52 16.71
CA LEU A 40 8.36 -1.17 16.54
C LEU A 40 9.40 -0.13 16.09
N VAL A 41 10.52 -0.11 16.81
CA VAL A 41 11.65 0.80 16.58
C VAL A 41 12.90 -0.02 16.33
N CYS A 42 13.48 0.10 15.15
CA CYS A 42 14.70 -0.58 14.71
C CYS A 42 15.92 0.32 14.89
N PHE A 43 17.01 -0.29 15.38
CA PHE A 43 18.31 0.33 15.60
C PHE A 43 19.39 -0.53 14.94
N GLY A 44 20.46 0.11 14.44
CA GLY A 44 21.55 -0.56 13.74
C GLY A 44 21.63 -0.07 12.31
N ASP A 45 21.84 -1.01 11.37
CA ASP A 45 22.05 -0.71 9.95
C ASP A 45 20.76 -0.18 9.28
N PHE A 46 19.59 -0.56 9.80
CA PHE A 46 18.28 -0.15 9.32
C PHE A 46 17.52 0.59 10.43
N LYS A 47 17.54 1.91 10.36
CA LYS A 47 16.85 2.78 11.33
C LYS A 47 15.44 3.05 10.81
N PHE A 48 14.45 2.43 11.44
CA PHE A 48 13.06 2.54 11.04
C PHE A 48 12.14 2.54 12.25
N LYS A 49 11.08 3.32 12.20
CA LYS A 49 10.06 3.40 13.25
C LYS A 49 8.70 3.33 12.58
N GLY A 50 7.85 2.45 13.09
CA GLY A 50 6.51 2.28 12.54
C GLY A 50 5.60 1.46 13.43
N TYR A 51 4.35 1.34 13.01
CA TYR A 51 3.34 0.55 13.71
C TYR A 51 3.14 -0.81 13.06
N LEU A 52 2.91 -1.82 13.89
CA LEU A 52 2.54 -3.15 13.46
C LEU A 52 1.08 -3.18 13.02
N LYS A 53 0.84 -3.55 11.77
CA LYS A 53 -0.50 -3.61 11.19
C LYS A 53 -0.56 -4.55 10.00
N ASN A 54 -1.55 -5.45 9.98
CA ASN A 54 -1.76 -6.40 8.89
C ASN A 54 -0.49 -7.20 8.49
N ASN A 55 0.33 -7.59 9.47
CA ASN A 55 1.66 -8.21 9.30
C ASN A 55 2.73 -7.33 8.64
N PHE A 56 2.52 -6.02 8.58
CA PHE A 56 3.55 -5.06 8.19
C PHE A 56 4.00 -4.24 9.39
N ILE A 57 5.22 -3.71 9.33
CA ILE A 57 5.57 -2.48 10.03
C ILE A 57 5.40 -1.30 9.06
N GLU A 58 4.54 -0.34 9.40
CA GLU A 58 4.22 0.82 8.56
C GLU A 58 4.72 2.13 9.16
N SER A 59 5.37 2.95 8.32
CA SER A 59 5.87 4.28 8.69
C SER A 59 4.74 5.28 8.94
N ASN A 60 4.97 6.22 9.85
CA ASN A 60 4.09 7.37 10.07
C ASN A 60 4.41 8.55 9.17
N ASP A 61 5.68 8.65 8.79
CA ASP A 61 6.22 9.84 8.13
C ASP A 61 6.06 9.72 6.61
N GLU A 62 6.12 8.50 6.10
CA GLU A 62 6.06 8.20 4.67
C GLU A 62 5.05 7.10 4.35
N TYR A 63 4.67 7.00 3.07
CA TYR A 63 3.93 5.84 2.57
C TYR A 63 4.89 4.68 2.28
N GLU A 64 5.47 4.16 3.35
CA GLU A 64 6.46 3.09 3.37
C GLU A 64 6.11 2.06 4.43
N LYS A 65 6.19 0.78 4.10
CA LYS A 65 5.97 -0.32 5.02
C LYS A 65 6.70 -1.59 4.60
N TYR A 66 6.89 -2.50 5.54
CA TYR A 66 7.65 -3.73 5.31
C TYR A 66 6.94 -4.94 5.88
N GLU A 67 6.78 -5.99 5.06
CA GLU A 67 6.12 -7.24 5.44
C GLU A 67 7.00 -8.03 6.40
N ILE A 68 6.40 -8.49 7.50
CA ILE A 68 7.06 -9.27 8.53
C ILE A 68 6.82 -10.76 8.23
N LEU A 69 7.83 -11.43 7.66
CA LEU A 69 7.69 -12.80 7.17
C LEU A 69 7.76 -13.87 8.25
N ASN A 70 8.39 -13.57 9.38
CA ASN A 70 8.51 -14.50 10.49
C ASN A 70 8.66 -13.71 11.79
N SER A 71 7.67 -13.84 12.66
CA SER A 71 7.63 -13.18 13.94
C SER A 71 6.72 -13.94 14.90
N LYS A 72 7.12 -13.98 16.18
CA LYS A 72 6.22 -14.37 17.29
C LYS A 72 5.32 -13.21 17.75
N ILE A 73 5.47 -12.04 17.14
CA ILE A 73 4.71 -10.84 17.48
C ILE A 73 3.34 -10.95 16.79
N ASN A 74 2.29 -11.07 17.59
CA ASN A 74 0.93 -11.03 17.10
C ASN A 74 0.65 -9.63 16.54
N SER A 75 0.44 -9.53 15.23
CA SER A 75 -0.12 -8.32 14.64
C SER A 75 -1.62 -8.49 14.49
N TYR A 76 -2.38 -7.45 14.82
CA TYR A 76 -3.79 -7.42 14.48
C TYR A 76 -3.94 -7.19 12.97
N SER A 77 -4.63 -8.10 12.29
CA SER A 77 -4.88 -8.03 10.86
C SER A 77 -6.37 -7.93 10.56
N LYS A 78 -6.78 -6.91 9.81
CA LYS A 78 -8.14 -6.73 9.27
C LYS A 78 -8.32 -7.34 7.88
N ILE A 79 -7.23 -7.67 7.21
CA ILE A 79 -7.22 -8.12 5.81
C ILE A 79 -6.26 -9.31 5.68
N ASP A 80 -6.76 -10.43 5.16
CA ASP A 80 -5.90 -11.50 4.66
C ASP A 80 -5.49 -11.22 3.21
N PHE A 81 -4.28 -10.65 3.03
CA PHE A 81 -3.76 -10.33 1.70
C PHE A 81 -3.52 -11.57 0.81
N ASN A 82 -3.56 -12.78 1.34
CA ASN A 82 -3.54 -13.99 0.51
C ASN A 82 -4.82 -14.12 -0.33
N LYS A 83 -5.96 -13.63 0.18
CA LYS A 83 -7.23 -13.56 -0.58
C LYS A 83 -7.24 -12.39 -1.58
N PHE A 84 -6.44 -11.37 -1.33
CA PHE A 84 -6.36 -10.13 -2.12
C PHE A 84 -4.93 -9.85 -2.60
N PRO A 85 -4.30 -10.74 -3.40
CA PRO A 85 -2.87 -10.69 -3.70
C PRO A 85 -2.46 -9.48 -4.56
N THR A 86 -3.43 -8.82 -5.19
CA THR A 86 -3.21 -7.60 -5.99
C THR A 86 -3.42 -6.33 -5.18
N TYR A 87 -3.79 -6.42 -3.90
CA TYR A 87 -4.05 -5.27 -3.05
C TYR A 87 -2.93 -5.05 -2.04
N THR A 88 -2.75 -3.77 -1.70
CA THR A 88 -2.06 -3.32 -0.50
C THR A 88 -2.76 -2.07 0.03
N THR A 89 -2.68 -1.84 1.32
CA THR A 89 -3.25 -0.65 1.97
C THR A 89 -2.18 0.14 2.68
N PHE A 90 -2.29 1.47 2.66
CA PHE A 90 -1.48 2.35 3.48
C PHE A 90 -2.37 3.21 4.38
N THR A 91 -1.91 3.44 5.59
CA THR A 91 -2.54 4.28 6.60
C THR A 91 -2.36 5.74 6.21
N PHE A 92 -3.50 6.41 6.04
CA PHE A 92 -3.55 7.86 5.83
C PHE A 92 -2.96 8.61 7.03
N SER A 93 -2.15 9.61 6.74
CA SER A 93 -1.77 10.65 7.69
C SER A 93 -1.67 11.98 6.95
N LYS A 94 -2.11 13.06 7.60
CA LYS A 94 -2.01 14.42 7.05
C LYS A 94 -0.56 14.91 6.89
N SER A 95 0.37 14.31 7.64
CA SER A 95 1.80 14.63 7.57
C SER A 95 2.51 13.99 6.39
N LYS A 96 1.95 12.92 5.80
CA LYS A 96 2.56 12.22 4.67
C LYS A 96 2.42 13.05 3.40
N GLY A 97 3.43 12.96 2.52
CA GLY A 97 3.33 13.50 1.16
C GLY A 97 2.14 12.90 0.39
N TYR A 98 1.80 13.47 -0.77
CA TYR A 98 0.67 12.97 -1.61
C TYR A 98 -0.70 12.96 -0.90
N ASN A 99 -0.99 13.99 -0.09
CA ASN A 99 -2.31 14.13 0.50
C ASN A 99 -3.33 14.49 -0.60
N HIS A 100 -4.13 13.49 -0.97
CA HIS A 100 -5.21 13.65 -1.94
C HIS A 100 -6.56 13.96 -1.27
N PHE A 101 -6.66 14.01 0.05
CA PHE A 101 -7.95 14.15 0.75
C PHE A 101 -8.17 15.56 1.29
N GLU A 102 -9.43 15.87 1.61
CA GLU A 102 -9.77 17.13 2.27
C GLU A 102 -9.06 17.26 3.63
N SER A 103 -8.83 18.50 4.07
CA SER A 103 -8.15 18.79 5.34
C SER A 103 -8.93 18.28 6.57
N THR A 104 -10.24 18.06 6.44
CA THR A 104 -11.12 17.48 7.46
C THR A 104 -11.11 15.96 7.49
N ALA A 105 -10.53 15.29 6.49
CA ALA A 105 -10.52 13.84 6.41
C ALA A 105 -9.77 13.23 7.61
N ILE A 106 -10.31 12.12 8.10
CA ILE A 106 -9.71 11.31 9.17
C ILE A 106 -9.32 9.93 8.64
N PRO A 107 -8.28 9.28 9.20
CA PRO A 107 -7.87 7.95 8.74
C PRO A 107 -8.99 6.92 8.84
N TYR A 108 -9.12 6.07 7.82
CA TYR A 108 -10.00 4.90 7.85
C TYR A 108 -9.21 3.64 7.51
N GLU A 109 -9.42 2.59 8.28
CA GLU A 109 -8.77 1.30 8.05
C GLU A 109 -9.69 0.37 7.27
N LEU A 110 -9.31 0.09 6.03
CA LEU A 110 -10.04 -0.82 5.16
C LEU A 110 -10.15 -2.23 5.75
N THR A 111 -11.26 -2.89 5.44
CA THR A 111 -11.56 -4.28 5.76
C THR A 111 -11.64 -5.14 4.49
N GLU A 112 -11.69 -6.47 4.62
CA GLU A 112 -11.93 -7.37 3.47
C GLU A 112 -13.22 -7.01 2.70
N ASN A 113 -14.29 -6.64 3.42
CA ASN A 113 -15.55 -6.21 2.79
C ASN A 113 -15.41 -4.93 1.98
N ASP A 114 -14.54 -4.02 2.39
CA ASP A 114 -14.27 -2.79 1.64
C ASP A 114 -13.50 -3.10 0.36
N LEU A 115 -12.54 -4.04 0.39
CA LEU A 115 -11.84 -4.51 -0.81
C LEU A 115 -12.80 -5.16 -1.82
N ILE A 116 -13.73 -6.00 -1.34
CA ILE A 116 -14.78 -6.60 -2.18
C ILE A 116 -15.65 -5.51 -2.84
N LYS A 117 -16.01 -4.45 -2.10
CA LYS A 117 -16.74 -3.31 -2.68
C LYS A 117 -15.91 -2.60 -3.74
N ILE A 118 -14.63 -2.35 -3.48
CA ILE A 118 -13.73 -1.72 -4.46
C ILE A 118 -13.68 -2.54 -5.75
N ASP A 119 -13.53 -3.87 -5.66
CA ASP A 119 -13.52 -4.76 -6.84
C ASP A 119 -14.83 -4.69 -7.63
N SER A 120 -15.97 -4.44 -6.97
CA SER A 120 -17.25 -4.27 -7.65
C SER A 120 -17.41 -2.91 -8.35
N ILE A 121 -16.80 -1.84 -7.81
CA ILE A 121 -16.97 -0.47 -8.30
C ILE A 121 -15.92 -0.12 -9.36
N LEU A 122 -14.68 -0.55 -9.17
CA LEU A 122 -13.54 -0.17 -10.02
C LEU A 122 -13.76 -0.47 -11.52
N PRO A 123 -14.28 -1.65 -11.93
CA PRO A 123 -14.56 -1.93 -13.35
C PRO A 123 -15.60 -1.00 -13.94
N ILE A 124 -16.62 -0.60 -13.17
CA ILE A 124 -17.65 0.35 -13.59
C ILE A 124 -17.00 1.69 -13.91
N CYS A 125 -16.09 2.14 -13.03
CA CYS A 125 -15.39 3.41 -13.20
C CYS A 125 -14.41 3.38 -14.37
N MET A 126 -13.72 2.26 -14.60
CA MET A 126 -12.87 2.08 -15.77
C MET A 126 -13.67 2.13 -17.08
N ASN A 127 -14.89 1.59 -17.09
CA ASN A 127 -15.73 1.60 -18.30
C ASN A 127 -16.41 2.95 -18.59
N LYS A 128 -16.51 3.85 -17.60
CA LYS A 128 -17.16 5.16 -17.75
C LYS A 128 -16.35 6.16 -18.57
N THR A 129 -15.05 5.95 -18.75
CA THR A 129 -14.21 6.93 -19.43
C THR A 129 -13.36 6.33 -20.54
N SER A 130 -13.23 7.09 -21.62
CA SER A 130 -12.40 6.77 -22.78
C SER A 130 -10.90 6.84 -22.48
N TYR A 131 -10.48 7.22 -21.27
CA TYR A 131 -9.07 7.25 -20.85
C TYR A 131 -8.48 5.85 -20.62
N PHE A 132 -9.29 4.81 -20.36
CA PHE A 132 -8.83 3.44 -20.06
C PHE A 132 -8.66 2.53 -21.30
N LYS A 133 -8.24 3.09 -22.44
CA LYS A 133 -8.06 2.29 -23.67
C LYS A 133 -7.01 1.19 -23.46
N GLY A 134 -7.44 -0.08 -23.48
CA GLY A 134 -6.54 -1.22 -23.67
C GLY A 134 -6.53 -2.30 -22.58
N VAL A 135 -7.05 -2.05 -21.38
CA VAL A 135 -7.07 -3.07 -20.31
C VAL A 135 -8.38 -3.02 -19.54
N LYS A 136 -9.12 -4.14 -19.56
CA LYS A 136 -10.48 -4.21 -19.02
C LYS A 136 -10.62 -5.04 -17.74
N LYS A 137 -9.59 -5.78 -17.34
CA LYS A 137 -9.63 -6.63 -16.13
C LYS A 137 -8.86 -5.97 -15.01
N THR A 138 -9.58 -5.58 -13.96
CA THR A 138 -9.02 -5.01 -12.72
C THR A 138 -8.03 -5.95 -12.04
N ASP A 139 -8.15 -7.25 -12.23
CA ASP A 139 -7.23 -8.27 -11.67
C ASP A 139 -5.81 -8.17 -12.21
N ASN A 140 -5.62 -7.51 -13.37
CA ASN A 140 -4.30 -7.30 -13.93
C ASN A 140 -3.54 -6.14 -13.26
N TYR A 141 -4.21 -5.38 -12.38
CA TYR A 141 -3.62 -4.23 -11.71
C TYR A 141 -3.30 -4.56 -10.27
N SER A 142 -2.06 -4.25 -9.86
CA SER A 142 -1.71 -4.03 -8.46
C SER A 142 -2.36 -2.73 -8.00
N LYS A 143 -2.96 -2.73 -6.80
CA LYS A 143 -3.79 -1.65 -6.27
C LYS A 143 -3.26 -1.23 -4.90
N GLN A 144 -2.84 0.02 -4.80
CA GLN A 144 -2.43 0.64 -3.54
C GLN A 144 -3.56 1.54 -3.07
N CYS A 145 -4.12 1.23 -1.90
CA CYS A 145 -5.29 1.92 -1.38
C CYS A 145 -4.92 2.75 -0.14
N VAL A 146 -5.37 3.99 -0.11
CA VAL A 146 -5.39 4.85 1.08
C VAL A 146 -6.83 5.24 1.32
N ALA A 147 -7.33 5.08 2.55
CA ALA A 147 -8.73 5.36 2.86
C ALA A 147 -8.88 6.38 3.98
N THR A 148 -9.93 7.18 3.87
CA THR A 148 -10.33 8.17 4.86
C THR A 148 -11.84 8.15 5.06
N LYS A 149 -12.28 8.73 6.17
CA LYS A 149 -13.67 9.19 6.33
C LYS A 149 -13.72 10.69 6.11
N ASN A 150 -14.62 11.14 5.26
CA ASN A 150 -14.88 12.56 5.05
C ASN A 150 -15.81 13.12 6.14
N ARG A 151 -16.12 14.42 6.07
CA ARG A 151 -16.98 15.11 7.06
C ARG A 151 -18.42 14.59 7.12
N ASN A 152 -18.87 13.86 6.10
CA ASN A 152 -20.20 13.25 6.01
C ASN A 152 -20.20 11.79 6.52
N ASP A 153 -19.10 11.33 7.14
CA ASP A 153 -18.85 9.94 7.54
C ASP A 153 -18.83 8.94 6.37
N GLU A 154 -18.65 9.43 5.15
CA GLU A 154 -18.49 8.58 3.97
C GLU A 154 -17.05 8.12 3.82
N ILE A 155 -16.88 6.90 3.32
CA ILE A 155 -15.54 6.31 3.14
C ILE A 155 -15.04 6.65 1.74
N GLU A 156 -13.98 7.43 1.67
CA GLU A 156 -13.27 7.75 0.44
C GLU A 156 -11.96 6.96 0.35
N VAL A 157 -11.72 6.33 -0.80
CA VAL A 157 -10.54 5.53 -1.06
C VAL A 157 -9.82 6.10 -2.27
N TRP A 158 -8.61 6.59 -2.05
CA TRP A 158 -7.69 6.90 -3.14
C TRP A 158 -6.96 5.61 -3.53
N ILE A 159 -6.99 5.29 -4.82
CA ILE A 159 -6.45 4.06 -5.37
C ILE A 159 -5.44 4.40 -6.44
N ASN A 160 -4.23 3.88 -6.28
CA ASN A 160 -3.20 3.87 -7.29
C ASN A 160 -3.13 2.47 -7.94
N CYS A 161 -3.28 2.40 -9.25
CA CYS A 161 -3.34 1.15 -10.01
C CYS A 161 -2.16 1.07 -10.97
N ALA A 162 -1.46 -0.07 -10.98
CA ALA A 162 -0.38 -0.35 -11.92
C ALA A 162 -0.46 -1.79 -12.45
N CYS A 163 -0.45 -1.98 -13.77
CA CYS A 163 -0.39 -3.32 -14.40
C CYS A 163 1.02 -3.77 -14.83
N SER A 164 2.00 -2.86 -14.76
CA SER A 164 3.41 -3.04 -15.15
C SER A 164 4.24 -1.89 -14.57
N GLY A 165 5.57 -1.95 -14.68
CA GLY A 165 6.48 -0.86 -14.31
C GLY A 165 6.81 -0.75 -12.82
N ILE A 166 5.89 -1.13 -11.92
CA ILE A 166 6.21 -1.40 -10.52
C ILE A 166 6.54 -2.89 -10.42
N ALA A 167 7.73 -3.22 -9.91
CA ALA A 167 8.09 -4.61 -9.61
C ALA A 167 6.95 -5.30 -8.82
N LYS A 168 6.55 -6.50 -9.26
CA LYS A 168 5.34 -7.19 -8.78
C LYS A 168 5.26 -7.33 -7.26
N GLU A 169 6.40 -7.35 -6.57
CA GLU A 169 6.44 -7.42 -5.10
C GLU A 169 6.62 -6.06 -4.43
N SER A 170 7.17 -5.05 -5.13
CA SER A 170 7.51 -3.78 -4.49
C SER A 170 6.32 -2.87 -4.25
N PHE A 171 5.22 -3.04 -4.98
CA PHE A 171 4.00 -2.24 -4.79
C PHE A 171 3.46 -2.35 -3.37
N LYS A 172 3.76 -3.44 -2.65
CA LYS A 172 3.33 -3.62 -1.26
C LYS A 172 4.05 -2.68 -0.30
N TYR A 173 5.28 -2.25 -0.61
CA TYR A 173 6.16 -1.59 0.36
C TYR A 173 6.13 -0.06 0.29
N PHE A 174 5.95 0.54 -0.88
CA PHE A 174 5.91 1.99 -1.03
C PHE A 174 4.94 2.41 -2.12
N ILE A 175 4.36 3.61 -2.00
CA ILE A 175 3.52 4.15 -3.08
C ILE A 175 4.35 4.36 -4.34
N GLY A 176 3.91 3.74 -5.44
CA GLY A 176 4.60 3.85 -6.72
C GLY A 176 4.29 5.17 -7.40
N ALA A 177 5.32 5.97 -7.63
CA ALA A 177 5.25 7.09 -8.56
C ALA A 177 5.77 6.62 -9.92
N VAL A 178 5.00 6.84 -10.99
CA VAL A 178 5.51 6.67 -12.35
C VAL A 178 5.37 7.98 -13.10
N TYR A 179 6.44 8.35 -13.81
CA TYR A 179 6.48 9.55 -14.63
C TYR A 179 5.81 9.27 -15.99
N ASP A 180 6.17 8.15 -16.63
CA ASP A 180 5.56 7.66 -17.87
C ASP A 180 5.04 6.23 -17.66
N GLY A 181 3.72 6.05 -17.74
CA GLY A 181 3.06 4.79 -17.40
C GLY A 181 1.96 4.35 -18.38
N GLY A 182 1.62 5.22 -19.34
CA GLY A 182 0.53 4.99 -20.29
C GLY A 182 -0.76 4.53 -19.61
N HIS A 183 -1.53 3.73 -20.35
CA HIS A 183 -2.78 3.11 -19.87
C HIS A 183 -2.58 2.12 -18.70
N CYS A 184 -1.33 1.79 -18.36
CA CYS A 184 -1.02 0.79 -17.35
C CYS A 184 -0.87 1.38 -15.95
N PHE A 185 -0.80 2.70 -15.85
CA PHE A 185 -0.83 3.41 -14.58
C PHE A 185 -1.96 4.43 -14.56
N PHE A 186 -2.77 4.35 -13.51
CA PHE A 186 -3.81 5.32 -13.27
C PHE A 186 -4.11 5.43 -11.79
N ARG A 187 -4.68 6.57 -11.41
CA ARG A 187 -5.18 6.84 -10.07
C ARG A 187 -6.59 7.38 -10.14
N LEU A 188 -7.38 7.06 -9.12
CA LEU A 188 -8.73 7.60 -8.93
C LEU A 188 -9.06 7.62 -7.45
N LYS A 189 -10.17 8.27 -7.12
CA LYS A 189 -10.86 8.06 -5.85
C LYS A 189 -12.18 7.36 -6.07
N ILE A 190 -12.57 6.57 -5.08
CA ILE A 190 -13.87 5.91 -4.97
C ILE A 190 -14.50 6.32 -3.64
N ASN A 191 -15.76 6.72 -3.65
CA ASN A 191 -16.56 6.80 -2.44
C ASN A 191 -17.33 5.48 -2.28
N LEU A 192 -17.03 4.72 -1.23
CA LEU A 192 -17.64 3.38 -1.01
C LEU A 192 -19.11 3.46 -0.58
N THR A 193 -19.56 4.62 -0.09
CA THR A 193 -20.96 4.87 0.31
C THR A 193 -21.81 5.16 -0.90
N THR A 194 -21.41 6.13 -1.74
CA THR A 194 -22.17 6.55 -2.93
C THR A 194 -21.90 5.67 -4.14
N LYS A 195 -20.81 4.88 -4.12
CA LYS A 195 -20.31 4.05 -5.23
C LYS A 195 -19.88 4.87 -6.45
N GLU A 196 -19.50 6.13 -6.21
CA GLU A 196 -19.04 7.05 -7.25
C GLU A 196 -17.51 7.08 -7.32
N CYS A 197 -17.01 7.44 -8.50
CA CYS A 197 -15.59 7.63 -8.75
C CYS A 197 -15.31 9.02 -9.26
N PHE A 198 -14.18 9.59 -8.84
CA PHE A 198 -13.77 10.95 -9.12
C PHE A 198 -12.24 11.05 -9.12
N ASP A 199 -11.71 12.22 -9.49
CA ASP A 199 -10.27 12.50 -9.58
C ASP A 199 -9.48 11.46 -10.41
N VAL A 200 -10.09 11.00 -11.51
CA VAL A 200 -9.49 10.00 -12.39
C VAL A 200 -8.35 10.65 -13.19
N VAL A 201 -7.15 10.12 -13.02
CA VAL A 201 -5.96 10.51 -13.79
C VAL A 201 -5.35 9.25 -14.37
N VAL A 202 -5.21 9.21 -15.70
CA VAL A 202 -4.51 8.15 -16.43
C VAL A 202 -3.23 8.75 -17.00
N ASN A 203 -2.10 8.09 -16.82
CA ASN A 203 -0.83 8.62 -17.33
C ASN A 203 -0.80 8.59 -18.86
N GLY A 204 -0.15 9.59 -19.44
CA GLY A 204 -0.01 9.75 -20.89
C GLY A 204 0.93 8.73 -21.53
N TYR A 205 0.83 8.65 -22.86
CA TYR A 205 1.83 8.02 -23.73
C TYR A 205 3.03 8.93 -23.92
#